data_AF-A0A812YEB3-F1
#
_entry.id   AF-A0A812YEB3-F1
#
_cell.length_a   1.000
_cell.length_b   1.000
_cell.length_c   1.000
_cell.angle_alpha   90.00
_cell.angle_beta   90.00
_cell.angle_gamma   90.00
#
_symmetry.space_group_name_H-M   'P 1'
#
loop_
_entity.id
_entity.type
_entity.pdbx_description
1 polymer ?
#
loop_
_entity_poly.entity_id
_entity_poly.type
_entity_poly.pdbx_seq_one_letter_code
_entity_poly.pdbx_strand_id
1 'polypeptide(L)'
;MRALDHYGIQVHGLHAVILGRSHLVGQPLALLLGARGATVTLLHSQSQDHKSLCEKADLLVSAVGKARFVQSDWIKPGAVVVNVGTTFTGESIVPDIPPISELGHAFLVVRTLGPTSVALCLRNVAQAAASRPALLGATASTPLLSNDATMEQLTSVPGWSLALQEGRPFLTKDFWFPAYSVACQAVQEVCQKAELMTLGFRV
;
A
#
# COMPACT_ATOMS: atom_id res chain seq x y z
N MET A 1 5.57 -2.88 -9.88
CA MET A 1 6.65 -3.87 -10.05
C MET A 1 6.14 -5.31 -10.07
N ARG A 2 5.62 -5.89 -8.97
CA ARG A 2 5.18 -7.30 -8.93
C ARG A 2 4.18 -7.70 -10.03
N ALA A 3 3.25 -6.81 -10.38
CA ALA A 3 2.33 -7.05 -11.50
C ALA A 3 3.08 -7.19 -12.84
N LEU A 4 4.06 -6.33 -13.11
CA LEU A 4 4.90 -6.40 -14.31
C LEU A 4 5.71 -7.70 -14.33
N ASP A 5 6.30 -8.08 -13.19
CA ASP A 5 7.04 -9.33 -13.04
C ASP A 5 6.14 -10.55 -13.31
N HIS A 6 4.90 -10.54 -12.81
CA HIS A 6 3.93 -11.63 -13.00
C HIS A 6 3.54 -11.83 -14.47
N TYR A 7 3.36 -10.75 -15.21
CA TYR A 7 3.04 -10.80 -16.65
C TYR A 7 4.28 -10.93 -17.54
N GLY A 8 5.48 -11.12 -16.96
CA GLY A 8 6.71 -11.30 -17.72
C GLY A 8 7.16 -10.05 -18.49
N ILE A 9 6.73 -8.86 -18.10
CA ILE A 9 7.09 -7.61 -18.77
C ILE A 9 8.55 -7.28 -18.49
N GLN A 10 9.38 -7.32 -19.54
CA GLN A 10 10.78 -6.92 -19.46
C GLN A 10 10.88 -5.40 -19.37
N VAL A 11 11.32 -4.89 -18.21
CA VAL A 11 11.39 -3.44 -17.93
C VAL A 11 12.66 -2.80 -18.52
N HIS A 12 13.74 -3.55 -18.66
CA HIS A 12 15.01 -3.04 -19.12
C HIS A 12 14.91 -2.50 -20.56
N GLY A 13 15.34 -1.26 -20.77
CA GLY A 13 15.32 -0.59 -22.07
C GLY A 13 13.96 0.02 -22.46
N LEU A 14 12.89 -0.22 -21.70
CA LEU A 14 11.60 0.41 -21.98
C LEU A 14 11.62 1.90 -21.68
N HIS A 15 10.88 2.67 -22.48
CA HIS A 15 10.47 4.01 -22.08
C HIS A 15 9.18 3.94 -21.26
N ALA A 16 9.30 4.18 -19.95
CA ALA A 16 8.19 4.21 -19.03
C ALA A 16 7.73 5.65 -18.76
N VAL A 17 6.46 5.93 -18.98
CA VAL A 17 5.82 7.20 -18.63
C VAL A 17 4.90 6.98 -17.44
N ILE A 18 5.09 7.77 -16.38
CA ILE A 18 4.25 7.74 -15.19
C ILE A 18 3.49 9.06 -15.10
N LEU A 19 2.16 9.00 -15.12
CA LEU A 19 1.28 10.13 -14.85
C LEU A 19 0.98 10.21 -13.36
N GLY A 20 1.52 11.24 -12.70
CA GLY A 20 1.34 11.48 -11.26
C GLY A 20 2.63 11.27 -10.49
N ARG A 21 3.00 12.26 -9.66
CA ARG A 21 4.26 12.31 -8.89
C ARG A 21 4.08 12.20 -7.37
N SER A 22 3.06 11.48 -6.93
CA SER A 22 2.79 11.31 -5.49
C SER A 22 3.94 10.58 -4.78
N HIS A 23 4.11 10.85 -3.49
CA HIS A 23 5.09 10.17 -2.64
C HIS A 23 4.78 8.67 -2.46
N LEU A 24 3.50 8.28 -2.57
CA LEU A 24 3.06 6.90 -2.34
C LEU A 24 3.23 6.00 -3.58
N VAL A 25 3.16 6.57 -4.78
CA VAL A 25 3.15 5.80 -6.03
C VAL A 25 4.16 6.35 -7.04
N GLY A 26 3.95 7.56 -7.53
CA GLY A 26 4.65 8.08 -8.72
C GLY A 26 6.17 8.14 -8.57
N GLN A 27 6.63 8.85 -7.54
CA GLN A 27 8.06 9.02 -7.25
C GLN A 27 8.77 7.69 -6.94
N PRO A 28 8.29 6.84 -6.00
CA PRO A 28 8.96 5.58 -5.72
C PRO A 28 8.91 4.64 -6.93
N LEU A 29 7.84 4.63 -7.72
CA LEU A 29 7.78 3.82 -8.93
C LEU A 29 8.79 4.25 -9.98
N ALA A 30 8.99 5.57 -10.16
CA ALA A 30 10.00 6.09 -11.07
C ALA A 30 11.41 5.59 -10.70
N LEU A 31 11.75 5.64 -9.42
CA LEU A 31 13.02 5.12 -8.91
C LEU A 31 13.14 3.60 -9.13
N LEU A 32 12.09 2.83 -8.85
CA LEU A 32 12.09 1.37 -9.01
C LEU A 32 12.20 0.93 -10.47
N LEU A 33 11.58 1.66 -11.40
CA LEU A 33 11.68 1.40 -12.84
C LEU A 33 13.06 1.77 -13.37
N GLY A 34 13.59 2.94 -12.98
CA GLY A 34 14.95 3.36 -13.32
C GLY A 34 16.00 2.37 -12.81
N ALA A 35 15.86 1.89 -11.57
CA ALA A 35 16.73 0.85 -11.00
C ALA A 35 16.65 -0.49 -11.74
N ARG A 36 15.58 -0.73 -12.51
CA ARG A 36 15.42 -1.90 -13.40
C ARG A 36 15.82 -1.62 -14.85
N GLY A 37 16.44 -0.48 -15.13
CA GLY A 37 16.99 -0.14 -16.45
C GLY A 37 15.97 0.43 -17.43
N ALA A 38 14.81 0.90 -16.97
CA ALA A 38 13.91 1.69 -17.82
C ALA A 38 14.39 3.14 -17.94
N THR A 39 14.14 3.76 -19.10
CA THR A 39 14.13 5.22 -19.25
C THR A 39 12.80 5.73 -18.70
N VAL A 40 12.80 6.64 -17.73
CA VAL A 40 11.58 7.05 -17.02
C VAL A 40 11.26 8.53 -17.23
N THR A 41 10.04 8.82 -17.66
CA THR A 41 9.46 10.16 -17.71
C THR A 41 8.35 10.28 -16.67
N LEU A 42 8.54 11.15 -15.67
CA LEU A 42 7.55 11.39 -14.61
C LEU A 42 6.76 12.68 -14.88
N LEU A 43 5.48 12.52 -15.22
CA LEU A 43 4.57 13.62 -15.51
C LEU A 43 3.75 14.02 -14.29
N HIS A 44 3.31 15.28 -14.27
CA HIS A 44 2.52 15.88 -13.20
C HIS A 44 1.59 16.98 -13.73
N SER A 45 0.87 17.63 -12.82
CA SER A 45 -0.12 18.67 -13.16
C SER A 45 0.45 19.86 -13.94
N GLN A 46 1.71 20.22 -13.70
CA GLN A 46 2.41 21.30 -14.42
C GLN A 46 3.16 20.84 -15.68
N SER A 47 3.17 19.54 -15.99
CA SER A 47 3.81 19.05 -17.21
C SER A 47 3.01 19.54 -18.43
N GLN A 48 3.70 19.85 -19.51
CA GLN A 48 3.08 20.25 -20.77
C GLN A 48 2.99 19.05 -21.71
N ASP A 49 1.98 19.07 -22.57
CA ASP A 49 1.81 18.10 -23.67
C ASP A 49 1.84 16.62 -23.22
N HIS A 50 0.90 16.26 -22.33
CA HIS A 50 0.79 14.89 -21.82
C HIS A 50 0.64 13.87 -22.95
N LYS A 51 -0.10 14.20 -24.01
CA LYS A 51 -0.37 13.32 -25.15
C LYS A 51 0.93 12.90 -25.83
N SER A 52 1.75 13.86 -26.30
CA SER A 52 2.95 13.51 -27.07
C SER A 52 4.00 12.76 -26.26
N LEU A 53 3.98 12.90 -24.93
CA LEU A 53 4.84 12.16 -24.03
C LEU A 53 4.31 10.74 -23.79
N CYS A 54 3.00 10.58 -23.58
CA CYS A 54 2.36 9.27 -23.38
C CYS A 54 2.39 8.39 -24.63
N GLU A 55 2.24 8.97 -25.83
CA GLU A 55 2.27 8.22 -27.11
C GLU A 55 3.64 7.60 -27.42
N LYS A 56 4.69 8.01 -26.70
CA LYS A 56 6.04 7.45 -26.80
C LYS A 56 6.31 6.34 -25.77
N ALA A 57 5.38 6.06 -24.87
CA ALA A 57 5.58 5.13 -23.77
C ALA A 57 5.42 3.68 -24.23
N ASP A 58 6.40 2.84 -23.93
CA ASP A 58 6.23 1.38 -23.99
C ASP A 58 5.47 0.87 -22.76
N LEU A 59 5.63 1.57 -21.63
CA LEU A 59 4.91 1.36 -20.39
C LEU A 59 4.27 2.67 -19.94
N LEU A 60 2.94 2.76 -19.97
CA LEU A 60 2.19 3.88 -19.41
C LEU A 60 1.59 3.49 -18.06
N VAL A 61 1.95 4.24 -17.00
CA VAL A 61 1.37 4.07 -15.67
C VAL A 61 0.56 5.30 -15.30
N SER A 62 -0.74 5.12 -15.04
CA SER A 62 -1.60 6.20 -14.57
C SER A 62 -1.86 6.12 -13.07
N ALA A 63 -1.40 7.14 -12.34
CA ALA A 63 -1.54 7.30 -10.89
C ALA A 63 -2.00 8.73 -10.54
N VAL A 64 -2.97 9.24 -11.31
CA VAL A 64 -3.47 10.62 -11.22
C VAL A 64 -4.61 10.72 -10.22
N GLY A 65 -5.43 9.66 -10.10
CA GLY A 65 -6.62 9.66 -9.24
C GLY A 65 -7.75 10.53 -9.80
N LYS A 66 -7.90 10.53 -11.12
CA LYS A 66 -8.95 11.26 -11.84
C LYS A 66 -9.58 10.33 -12.87
N ALA A 67 -10.86 10.03 -12.67
CA ALA A 67 -11.66 9.21 -13.55
C ALA A 67 -11.47 9.58 -15.03
N ARG A 68 -11.06 8.60 -15.86
CA ARG A 68 -10.91 8.71 -17.32
C ARG A 68 -10.02 9.88 -17.78
N PHE A 69 -9.02 10.25 -16.98
CA PHE A 69 -8.06 11.29 -17.33
C PHE A 69 -7.22 10.93 -18.57
N VAL A 70 -6.75 9.68 -18.65
CA VAL A 70 -6.01 9.17 -19.80
C VAL A 70 -6.99 8.93 -20.94
N GLN A 71 -6.63 9.35 -22.15
CA GLN A 71 -7.41 9.11 -23.35
C GLN A 71 -6.83 7.92 -24.15
N SER A 72 -7.69 7.24 -24.92
CA SER A 72 -7.29 6.07 -25.71
C SER A 72 -6.19 6.42 -26.73
N ASP A 73 -6.28 7.59 -27.35
CA ASP A 73 -5.32 8.08 -28.34
C ASP A 73 -3.97 8.51 -27.74
N TRP A 74 -3.81 8.53 -26.41
CA TRP A 74 -2.52 8.81 -25.76
C TRP A 74 -1.66 7.55 -25.64
N ILE A 75 -2.21 6.37 -25.92
CA ILE A 75 -1.56 5.09 -25.69
C ILE A 75 -0.94 4.60 -26.98
N LYS A 76 0.37 4.35 -26.93
CA LYS A 76 1.11 3.74 -28.05
C LYS A 76 0.54 2.34 -28.35
N PRO A 77 0.25 2.01 -29.62
CA PRO A 77 -0.07 0.64 -30.01
C PRO A 77 1.02 -0.35 -29.54
N GLY A 78 0.59 -1.43 -28.89
CA GLY A 78 1.48 -2.42 -28.29
C GLY A 78 2.06 -2.04 -26.91
N ALA A 79 1.65 -0.92 -26.32
CA ALA A 79 2.11 -0.54 -24.98
C ALA A 79 1.51 -1.42 -23.87
N VAL A 80 2.23 -1.48 -22.76
CA VAL A 80 1.71 -1.94 -21.47
C VAL A 80 1.08 -0.76 -20.75
N VAL A 81 -0.17 -0.92 -20.31
CA VAL A 81 -0.91 0.11 -19.58
C VAL A 81 -1.22 -0.38 -18.17
N VAL A 82 -0.84 0.41 -17.16
CA VAL A 82 -1.10 0.10 -15.75
C VAL A 82 -1.90 1.23 -15.11
N ASN A 83 -3.11 0.92 -14.66
CA ASN A 83 -3.94 1.84 -13.90
C ASN A 83 -3.76 1.63 -12.39
N VAL A 84 -3.46 2.71 -11.69
CA VAL A 84 -3.39 2.78 -10.23
C VAL A 84 -4.58 3.54 -9.65
N GLY A 85 -5.10 4.55 -10.35
CA GLY A 85 -6.18 5.39 -9.86
C GLY A 85 -7.50 4.66 -9.63
N THR A 86 -8.16 5.02 -8.53
CA THR A 86 -9.44 4.45 -8.07
C THR A 86 -10.39 5.57 -7.61
N THR A 87 -10.88 6.38 -8.54
CA THR A 87 -11.77 7.50 -8.22
C THR A 87 -13.18 7.00 -7.95
N PHE A 88 -13.74 7.24 -6.77
CA PHE A 88 -15.14 6.91 -6.47
C PHE A 88 -16.07 8.04 -6.96
N THR A 89 -17.06 7.71 -7.78
CA THR A 89 -18.00 8.69 -8.37
C THR A 89 -19.33 8.80 -7.63
N GLY A 90 -19.43 8.21 -6.43
CA GLY A 90 -20.70 8.07 -5.70
C GLY A 90 -21.42 6.75 -6.00
N GLU A 91 -21.25 6.21 -7.20
CA GLU A 91 -21.88 4.95 -7.63
C GLU A 91 -20.87 3.81 -7.78
N SER A 92 -19.68 4.11 -8.31
CA SER A 92 -18.68 3.10 -8.62
C SER A 92 -17.26 3.65 -8.55
N ILE A 93 -16.29 2.75 -8.54
CA ILE A 93 -14.87 3.09 -8.68
C ILE A 93 -14.55 3.13 -10.16
N VAL A 94 -14.13 4.30 -10.63
CA VAL A 94 -13.77 4.58 -12.02
C VAL A 94 -12.24 4.75 -12.12
N PRO A 95 -11.58 4.03 -13.03
CA PRO A 95 -10.13 4.12 -13.22
C PRO A 95 -9.72 5.43 -13.91
N ASP A 96 -8.43 5.74 -13.88
CA ASP A 96 -7.86 6.88 -14.61
C ASP A 96 -7.84 6.65 -16.14
N ILE A 97 -7.91 5.39 -16.58
CA ILE A 97 -7.86 4.97 -17.98
C ILE A 97 -9.27 4.74 -18.56
N PRO A 98 -9.45 4.76 -19.90
CA PRO A 98 -10.75 4.47 -20.50
C PRO A 98 -11.13 2.99 -20.38
N PRO A 99 -12.35 2.60 -20.76
CA PRO A 99 -12.78 1.19 -20.82
C PRO A 99 -11.84 0.31 -21.67
N ILE A 100 -11.67 -0.96 -21.30
CA ILE A 100 -10.79 -1.90 -22.05
C ILE A 100 -11.21 -2.00 -23.52
N SER A 101 -12.52 -1.93 -23.81
CA SER A 101 -13.05 -1.99 -25.17
C SER A 101 -12.44 -0.92 -26.09
N GLU A 102 -11.99 0.21 -25.54
CA GLU A 102 -11.34 1.30 -26.27
C GLU A 102 -9.82 1.16 -26.33
N LEU A 103 -9.24 0.18 -25.63
CA LEU A 103 -7.80 -0.05 -25.48
C LEU A 103 -7.32 -1.33 -26.17
N GLY A 104 -8.06 -1.82 -27.16
CA GLY A 104 -7.72 -3.06 -27.87
C GLY A 104 -6.39 -3.04 -28.62
N HIS A 105 -5.80 -1.86 -28.82
CA HIS A 105 -4.47 -1.70 -29.44
C HIS A 105 -3.32 -1.81 -28.43
N ALA A 106 -3.59 -1.77 -27.11
CA ALA A 106 -2.58 -1.98 -26.08
C ALA A 106 -2.21 -3.48 -26.00
N PHE A 107 -0.94 -3.78 -25.71
CA PHE A 107 -0.48 -5.16 -25.54
C PHE A 107 -1.04 -5.79 -24.26
N LEU A 108 -1.06 -5.03 -23.17
CA LEU A 108 -1.54 -5.48 -21.86
C LEU A 108 -2.16 -4.31 -21.10
N VAL A 109 -3.30 -4.55 -20.46
CA VAL A 109 -3.95 -3.56 -19.58
C VAL A 109 -4.16 -4.13 -18.19
N VAL A 110 -3.42 -3.61 -17.20
CA VAL A 110 -3.62 -3.91 -15.79
C VAL A 110 -4.55 -2.84 -15.19
N ARG A 111 -5.81 -3.21 -14.96
CA ARG A 111 -6.85 -2.24 -14.54
C ARG A 111 -6.83 -1.83 -13.08
N THR A 112 -6.43 -2.74 -12.19
CA THR A 112 -6.47 -2.48 -10.74
C THR A 112 -5.27 -3.09 -10.07
N LEU A 113 -4.73 -2.37 -9.11
CA LEU A 113 -3.67 -2.84 -8.22
C LEU A 113 -4.12 -2.94 -6.77
N GLY A 114 -5.34 -2.55 -6.42
CA GLY A 114 -5.84 -2.48 -5.04
C GLY A 114 -5.60 -3.77 -4.23
N PRO A 115 -6.09 -4.94 -4.71
CA PRO A 115 -5.87 -6.21 -4.02
C PRO A 115 -4.39 -6.57 -3.89
N THR A 116 -3.59 -6.27 -4.93
CA THR A 116 -2.14 -6.52 -4.89
C THR A 116 -1.47 -5.62 -3.85
N SER A 117 -1.82 -4.33 -3.76
CA SER A 117 -1.28 -3.41 -2.76
C SER A 117 -1.53 -3.91 -1.33
N VAL A 118 -2.74 -4.40 -1.04
CA VAL A 118 -3.07 -4.98 0.27
C VAL A 118 -2.24 -6.24 0.55
N ALA A 119 -2.18 -7.17 -0.41
CA ALA A 119 -1.40 -8.40 -0.26
C ALA A 119 0.09 -8.12 -0.05
N LEU A 120 0.67 -7.15 -0.78
CA LEU A 120 2.06 -6.75 -0.62
C LEU A 120 2.30 -6.07 0.73
N CYS A 121 1.36 -5.27 1.23
CA CYS A 121 1.44 -4.69 2.56
C CYS A 121 1.50 -5.79 3.63
N LEU A 122 0.55 -6.73 3.62
CA LEU A 122 0.52 -7.85 4.56
C LEU A 122 1.79 -8.71 4.50
N ARG A 123 2.28 -8.99 3.28
CA ARG A 123 3.54 -9.71 3.12
C ARG A 123 4.71 -8.94 3.72
N ASN A 124 4.80 -7.64 3.49
CA ASN A 124 5.87 -6.82 4.04
C ASN A 124 5.79 -6.76 5.59
N VAL A 125 4.59 -6.71 6.17
CA VAL A 125 4.37 -6.80 7.61
C VAL A 125 4.85 -8.16 8.15
N ALA A 126 4.46 -9.27 7.51
CA ALA A 126 4.88 -10.60 7.91
C ALA A 126 6.41 -10.78 7.80
N GLN A 127 7.01 -10.28 6.72
CA GLN A 127 8.46 -10.29 6.53
C GLN A 127 9.17 -9.47 7.61
N ALA A 128 8.67 -8.27 7.92
CA ALA A 128 9.22 -7.43 8.98
C ALA A 128 9.09 -8.08 10.36
N ALA A 129 8.00 -8.80 10.63
CA ALA A 129 7.83 -9.55 11.87
C ALA A 129 8.79 -10.74 11.96
N ALA A 130 8.99 -11.47 10.86
CA ALA A 130 9.91 -12.61 10.79
C ALA A 130 11.40 -12.20 10.84
N SER A 131 11.75 -11.06 10.25
CA SER A 131 13.11 -10.51 10.29
C SER A 131 13.37 -9.66 11.52
N ARG A 132 12.34 -9.41 12.34
CA ARG A 132 12.49 -8.72 13.61
C ARG A 132 13.44 -9.56 14.47
N PRO A 133 14.60 -9.02 14.91
CA PRO A 133 15.33 -9.68 15.99
C PRO A 133 14.35 -9.82 17.15
N ALA A 134 14.36 -10.98 17.83
CA ALA A 134 13.51 -11.19 18.99
C ALA A 134 13.63 -9.95 19.88
N LEU A 135 12.52 -9.22 20.04
CA LEU A 135 12.48 -8.31 21.16
C LEU A 135 12.68 -9.21 22.36
N LEU A 136 13.74 -8.95 23.13
CA LEU A 136 13.62 -9.20 24.54
C LEU A 136 12.36 -8.43 24.94
N GLY A 137 11.25 -9.15 25.13
CA GLY A 137 10.09 -8.58 25.81
C GLY A 137 10.49 -8.14 27.21
N ALA A 138 9.55 -8.02 28.12
CA ALA A 138 9.93 -7.92 29.53
C ALA A 138 10.92 -9.06 29.85
N THR A 139 12.11 -8.71 30.34
CA THR A 139 13.14 -9.61 30.85
C THR A 139 12.96 -9.75 32.36
N ALA A 140 13.77 -10.58 33.02
CA ALA A 140 13.75 -10.65 34.49
C ALA A 140 14.08 -9.30 35.14
N SER A 141 14.80 -8.43 34.41
CA SER A 141 15.16 -7.07 34.82
C SER A 141 14.18 -5.99 34.36
N THR A 142 13.14 -6.31 33.59
CA THR A 142 12.17 -5.30 33.17
C THR A 142 11.26 -4.94 34.34
N PRO A 143 11.18 -3.66 34.75
CA PRO A 143 10.35 -3.24 35.86
C PRO A 143 8.89 -3.65 35.68
N LEU A 144 8.25 -4.11 36.75
CA LEU A 144 6.83 -4.43 36.74
C LEU A 144 6.01 -3.15 36.53
N LEU A 145 4.90 -3.26 35.81
CA LEU A 145 3.87 -2.23 35.79
C LEU A 145 3.35 -2.04 37.21
N SER A 146 3.74 -0.93 37.85
CA SER A 146 3.40 -0.60 39.24
C SER A 146 2.31 0.46 39.36
N ASN A 147 1.77 0.93 38.22
CA ASN A 147 0.71 1.92 38.20
C ASN A 147 -0.64 1.22 38.18
N ASP A 148 -1.30 1.19 39.34
CA ASP A 148 -2.60 0.54 39.54
C ASP A 148 -3.68 1.08 38.59
N ALA A 149 -3.67 2.38 38.28
CA ALA A 149 -4.64 2.97 37.34
C ALA A 149 -4.39 2.52 35.89
N THR A 150 -3.14 2.34 35.49
CA THR A 150 -2.80 1.76 34.18
C THR A 150 -3.15 0.28 34.12
N MET A 151 -2.93 -0.46 35.21
CA MET A 151 -3.34 -1.87 35.31
C MET A 151 -4.85 -2.02 35.18
N GLU A 152 -5.64 -1.19 35.88
CA GLU A 152 -7.10 -1.19 35.82
C GLU A 152 -7.64 -0.87 34.40
N GLN A 153 -7.02 0.11 33.73
CA GLN A 153 -7.33 0.47 32.34
C GLN A 153 -6.97 -0.62 31.32
N LEU A 154 -5.89 -1.37 31.56
CA LEU A 154 -5.51 -2.51 30.72
C LEU A 154 -6.41 -3.72 30.94
N THR A 155 -6.88 -3.95 32.17
CA THR A 155 -7.79 -5.04 32.52
C THR A 155 -9.23 -4.82 32.08
N SER A 156 -9.63 -3.58 31.77
CA SER A 156 -11.01 -3.21 31.41
C SER A 156 -11.30 -3.25 29.91
N VAL A 157 -10.40 -3.81 29.10
CA VAL A 157 -10.47 -3.73 27.64
C VAL A 157 -11.36 -4.86 27.08
N PRO A 158 -12.47 -4.53 26.38
CA PRO A 158 -13.33 -5.52 25.76
C PRO A 158 -12.63 -6.30 24.64
N GLY A 159 -12.82 -7.62 24.61
CA GLY A 159 -12.34 -8.51 23.54
C GLY A 159 -10.85 -8.82 23.56
N TRP A 160 -10.12 -8.43 24.61
CA TRP A 160 -8.76 -8.85 24.88
C TRP A 160 -8.74 -9.70 26.15
N SER A 161 -8.03 -10.83 26.12
CA SER A 161 -7.79 -11.71 27.26
C SER A 161 -6.44 -11.38 27.87
N LEU A 162 -6.41 -11.14 29.18
CA LEU A 162 -5.18 -10.97 29.93
C LEU A 162 -4.78 -12.33 30.55
N ALA A 163 -3.60 -12.82 30.22
CA ALA A 163 -2.99 -13.99 30.83
C ALA A 163 -1.73 -13.58 31.61
N LEU A 164 -1.46 -14.25 32.73
CA LEU A 164 -0.18 -14.14 33.42
C LEU A 164 0.68 -15.35 33.03
N GLN A 165 1.81 -15.11 32.38
CA GLN A 165 2.78 -16.15 32.05
C GLN A 165 4.09 -15.81 32.77
N GLU A 166 4.51 -16.69 33.69
CA GLU A 166 5.71 -16.48 34.53
C GLU A 166 5.69 -15.15 35.32
N GLY A 167 4.51 -14.76 35.82
CA GLY A 167 4.34 -13.51 36.57
C GLY A 167 4.31 -12.24 35.70
N ARG A 168 4.35 -12.37 34.37
CA ARG A 168 4.26 -11.24 33.44
C ARG A 168 2.88 -11.17 32.77
N PRO A 169 2.29 -9.98 32.62
CA PRO A 169 1.03 -9.80 31.92
C PRO A 169 1.19 -9.91 30.40
N PHE A 170 0.37 -10.76 29.77
CA PHE A 170 0.22 -10.93 28.33
C PHE A 170 -1.21 -10.63 27.92
N LEU A 171 -1.41 -9.70 26.99
CA LEU A 171 -2.72 -9.44 26.38
C LEU A 171 -2.81 -10.17 25.04
N THR A 172 -3.80 -11.05 24.91
CA THR A 172 -4.09 -11.82 23.68
C THR A 172 -5.48 -11.48 23.17
N LYS A 173 -5.69 -11.45 21.85
CA LYS A 173 -7.01 -11.29 21.23
C LYS A 173 -7.10 -12.22 20.02
N ASP A 174 -8.24 -12.88 19.87
CA ASP A 174 -8.49 -13.74 18.72
C ASP A 174 -8.45 -12.91 17.43
N PHE A 175 -7.62 -13.35 16.49
CA PHE A 175 -7.37 -12.65 15.24
C PHE A 175 -8.33 -13.14 14.15
N TRP A 176 -9.64 -13.02 14.42
CA TRP A 176 -10.70 -13.35 13.46
C TRP A 176 -11.69 -12.20 13.38
N PHE A 177 -11.98 -11.75 12.16
CA PHE A 177 -12.89 -10.62 11.93
C PHE A 177 -13.99 -11.04 10.95
N PRO A 178 -15.27 -10.86 11.30
CA PRO A 178 -16.39 -11.24 10.43
C PRO A 178 -16.53 -10.33 9.20
N ALA A 179 -15.89 -9.16 9.20
CA ALA A 179 -15.89 -8.22 8.08
C ALA A 179 -14.64 -7.33 8.06
N TYR A 180 -14.31 -6.80 6.89
CA TYR A 180 -13.14 -5.93 6.66
C TYR A 180 -13.18 -4.64 7.49
N SER A 181 -14.36 -4.01 7.63
CA SER A 181 -14.53 -2.82 8.47
C SER A 181 -14.21 -3.09 9.94
N VAL A 182 -14.59 -4.26 10.44
CA VAL A 182 -14.30 -4.70 11.82
C VAL A 182 -12.80 -4.95 12.01
N ALA A 183 -12.12 -5.52 10.99
CA ALA A 183 -10.67 -5.66 11.00
C ALA A 183 -9.95 -4.29 11.04
N CYS A 184 -10.41 -3.32 10.24
CA CYS A 184 -9.86 -1.96 10.24
C CYS A 184 -10.04 -1.28 11.60
N GLN A 185 -11.23 -1.38 12.20
CA GLN A 185 -11.50 -0.81 13.53
C GLN A 185 -10.61 -1.46 14.61
N ALA A 186 -10.44 -2.78 14.57
CA ALA A 186 -9.57 -3.49 15.50
C ALA A 186 -8.09 -3.08 15.36
N VAL A 187 -7.60 -2.88 14.13
CA VAL A 187 -6.25 -2.35 13.90
C VAL A 187 -6.12 -0.93 14.46
N GLN A 188 -7.13 -0.10 14.29
CA GLN A 188 -7.14 1.27 14.78
C GLN A 188 -7.13 1.33 16.32
N GLU A 189 -7.90 0.47 16.98
CA GLU A 189 -7.89 0.30 18.44
C GLU A 189 -6.50 -0.15 18.96
N VAL A 190 -5.86 -1.10 18.26
CA VAL A 190 -4.51 -1.58 18.58
C VAL A 190 -3.49 -0.45 18.47
N CYS A 191 -3.51 0.31 17.37
CA CYS A 191 -2.62 1.45 17.18
C CYS A 191 -2.81 2.50 18.28
N GLN A 192 -4.05 2.86 18.59
CA GLN A 192 -4.36 3.84 19.65
C GLN A 192 -3.86 3.38 21.02
N LYS A 193 -3.98 2.09 21.34
CA LYS A 193 -3.44 1.51 22.58
C LYS A 193 -1.92 1.48 22.62
N ALA A 194 -1.27 1.13 21.51
CA ALA A 194 0.18 1.16 21.40
C ALA A 194 0.73 2.58 21.58
N GLU A 195 0.04 3.59 21.05
CA GLU A 195 0.37 5.01 21.25
C GLU A 195 0.22 5.42 22.72
N LEU A 196 -0.88 5.05 23.39
CA LEU A 196 -1.08 5.31 24.82
C LEU A 196 -0.02 4.64 25.69
N MET A 197 0.33 3.38 25.39
CA MET A 197 1.42 2.67 26.08
C MET A 197 2.75 3.38 25.88
N THR A 198 3.03 3.93 24.70
CA THR A 198 4.27 4.65 24.40
C THR A 198 4.36 6.00 25.09
N LEU A 199 3.23 6.73 25.19
CA LEU A 199 3.15 8.05 25.84
C LEU A 199 3.05 7.98 27.36
N GLY A 200 2.68 6.82 27.92
CA GLY A 200 2.59 6.58 29.36
C GLY A 200 3.94 6.33 30.05
N PHE A 201 5.01 6.03 29.31
CA PHE A 201 6.36 5.96 29.86
C PHE A 201 6.99 7.35 29.87
N ARG A 202 7.02 8.00 31.04
CA ARG A 202 7.95 9.10 31.29
C ARG A 202 9.19 8.54 31.97
N VAL A 203 10.37 8.86 31.43
CA VAL A 203 11.68 8.63 32.06
C VAL A 203 11.81 9.52 33.28
#